data_AF-A0A7V4YVB2-F1
#
_entry.id   AF-A0A7V4YVB2-F1
#
_cell.length_a   1.000
_cell.length_b   1.000
_cell.length_c   1.000
_cell.angle_alpha   90.00
_cell.angle_beta   90.00
_cell.angle_gamma   90.00
#
_symmetry.space_group_name_H-M   'P 1'
#
loop_
_entity.id
_entity.type
_entity.pdbx_description
1 polymer ?
#
loop_
_entity_poly.entity_id
_entity_poly.type
_entity_poly.pdbx_seq_one_letter_code
_entity_poly.pdbx_strand_id
1 'polypeptide(L)'
;MKVDILAIGIHPDDVELCVAGTLLRHAEQGKTFGILDLSRGELGTRGTAEIRLQEAAEAAKILGAAFRTTLDIPDGFFTHTPENWLKIVRVIRACRPDIVLCNAPDDRHPDHGRSGKMEVDACFYAGLE
;
A
#
# COMPACT_ATOMS: atom_id res chain seq x y z
N MET A 1 10.46 10.85 2.54
CA MET A 1 9.94 12.09 1.90
C MET A 1 8.51 12.27 2.39
N LYS A 2 8.08 13.47 2.78
CA LYS A 2 6.67 13.70 3.13
C LYS A 2 5.80 13.56 1.88
N VAL A 3 4.63 12.93 2.00
CA VAL A 3 3.58 12.94 0.96
C VAL A 3 2.27 13.44 1.55
N ASP A 4 1.34 13.94 0.74
CA ASP A 4 -0.01 14.28 1.20
C ASP A 4 -0.86 13.03 1.39
N ILE A 5 -0.71 12.04 0.49
CA ILE A 5 -1.51 10.80 0.47
C ILE A 5 -0.59 9.57 0.46
N LEU A 6 -0.87 8.59 1.30
CA LEU A 6 -0.28 7.25 1.22
C LEU A 6 -1.38 6.25 0.81
N ALA A 7 -1.24 5.62 -0.36
CA ALA A 7 -2.12 4.53 -0.77
C ALA A 7 -1.47 3.19 -0.46
N ILE A 8 -2.18 2.35 0.29
CA ILE A 8 -1.72 1.04 0.72
C ILE A 8 -2.57 -0.04 0.04
N GLY A 9 -1.91 -1.05 -0.51
CA GLY A 9 -2.53 -2.25 -1.07
C GLY A 9 -1.80 -3.50 -0.60
N ILE A 10 -2.52 -4.61 -0.39
CA ILE A 10 -1.90 -5.86 0.03
C ILE A 10 -1.12 -6.52 -1.12
N HIS A 11 -1.51 -6.32 -2.38
CA HIS A 11 -0.76 -6.78 -3.56
C HIS A 11 -0.40 -5.63 -4.50
N PRO A 12 0.70 -5.75 -5.27
CA PRO A 12 0.98 -4.81 -6.33
C PRO A 12 -0.04 -4.94 -7.46
N ASP A 13 -0.83 -3.88 -7.65
CA ASP A 13 -1.96 -3.65 -8.59
C ASP A 13 -3.26 -3.21 -7.88
N ASP A 14 -3.42 -3.51 -6.58
CA ASP A 14 -4.63 -3.16 -5.83
C ASP A 14 -4.90 -1.65 -5.84
N VAL A 15 -3.85 -0.85 -5.65
CA VAL A 15 -3.93 0.62 -5.63
C VAL A 15 -4.32 1.17 -7.00
N GLU A 16 -3.72 0.64 -8.06
CA GLU A 16 -4.02 1.03 -9.43
C GLU A 16 -5.47 0.71 -9.80
N LEU A 17 -5.93 -0.48 -9.46
CA LEU A 17 -7.28 -0.94 -9.74
C LEU A 17 -8.35 -0.10 -9.02
N CYS A 18 -8.09 0.25 -7.76
CA CYS A 18 -9.12 0.84 -6.91
C CYS A 18 -9.11 2.37 -6.88
N VAL A 19 -7.92 2.99 -6.89
CA VAL A 19 -7.79 4.42 -6.52
C VAL A 19 -6.86 5.23 -7.42
N ALA A 20 -6.35 4.69 -8.54
CA ALA A 20 -5.51 5.46 -9.46
C ALA A 20 -6.16 6.79 -9.92
N GLY A 21 -7.45 6.76 -10.29
CA GLY A 21 -8.19 7.96 -10.68
C GLY A 21 -8.26 9.01 -9.56
N THR A 22 -8.45 8.57 -8.32
CA THR A 22 -8.44 9.45 -7.14
C THR A 22 -7.07 10.07 -6.92
N LEU A 23 -6.00 9.28 -7.01
CA LEU A 23 -4.63 9.75 -6.84
C LEU A 23 -4.25 10.78 -7.91
N LEU A 24 -4.53 10.46 -9.18
CA LEU A 24 -4.29 11.37 -10.30
C LEU A 24 -5.08 12.67 -10.15
N ARG A 25 -6.33 12.60 -9.70
CA ARG A 25 -7.14 13.81 -9.46
C ARG A 25 -6.56 14.70 -8.36
N HIS A 26 -5.99 14.13 -7.31
CA HIS A 26 -5.30 14.91 -6.28
C HIS A 26 -3.95 15.44 -6.79
N ALA A 27 -3.25 14.69 -7.64
CA ALA A 27 -2.03 15.15 -8.28
C ALA A 27 -2.25 16.38 -9.18
N GLU A 28 -3.36 16.41 -9.94
CA GLU A 28 -3.79 17.59 -10.70
C GLU A 28 -4.00 18.83 -9.82
N GLN A 29 -4.30 18.63 -8.53
CA GLN A 29 -4.47 19.69 -7.53
C GLN A 29 -3.15 20.02 -6.79
N GLY A 30 -2.02 19.48 -7.25
CA GLY A 30 -0.69 19.71 -6.67
C GLY A 30 -0.38 18.86 -5.43
N LYS A 31 -1.17 17.83 -5.14
CA LYS A 31 -0.91 16.90 -4.04
C LYS A 31 0.09 15.83 -4.43
N THR A 32 0.95 15.47 -3.48
CA THR A 32 1.93 14.39 -3.61
C THR A 32 1.37 13.10 -3.03
N PHE A 33 1.72 11.95 -3.61
CA PHE A 33 1.32 10.67 -3.07
C PHE A 33 2.42 9.62 -3.17
N GLY A 34 2.40 8.65 -2.25
CA GLY A 34 3.23 7.44 -2.28
C GLY A 34 2.36 6.20 -2.32
N ILE A 35 2.94 5.10 -2.79
CA ILE A 35 2.29 3.78 -2.87
C ILE A 35 3.06 2.79 -1.99
N LEU A 36 2.33 2.01 -1.20
CA LEU A 36 2.87 0.95 -0.34
C LEU A 36 2.17 -0.37 -0.67
N ASP A 37 2.93 -1.32 -1.21
CA ASP A 37 2.45 -2.70 -1.33
C ASP A 37 2.88 -3.48 -0.08
N LEU A 38 2.00 -4.28 0.52
CA LEU A 38 2.35 -5.05 1.72
C LEU A 38 3.04 -6.38 1.38
N SER A 39 2.62 -7.06 0.32
CA SER A 39 3.25 -8.28 -0.20
C SER A 39 3.81 -8.05 -1.60
N ARG A 40 4.55 -9.05 -2.11
CA ARG A 40 5.02 -9.05 -3.51
C ARG A 40 4.02 -9.67 -4.48
N GLY A 41 2.87 -10.15 -3.97
CA GLY A 41 1.91 -10.91 -4.76
C GLY A 41 2.47 -12.23 -5.29
N GLU A 42 3.38 -12.86 -4.53
CA GLU A 42 4.14 -14.04 -4.95
C GLU A 42 3.32 -15.33 -5.11
N LEU A 43 2.08 -15.39 -4.59
CA LEU A 43 1.14 -16.50 -4.82
C LEU A 43 0.25 -16.26 -6.05
N GLY A 44 0.46 -15.16 -6.76
CA GLY A 44 -0.19 -14.88 -8.04
C GLY A 44 0.00 -16.04 -9.04
N THR A 45 -1.07 -16.40 -9.75
CA THR A 45 -1.05 -17.53 -10.70
C THR A 45 -0.28 -17.25 -11.99
N ARG A 46 0.14 -16.00 -12.23
CA ARG A 46 0.86 -15.56 -13.44
C ARG A 46 1.98 -14.61 -13.06
N GLY A 47 3.07 -14.67 -13.81
CA GLY A 47 4.27 -13.87 -13.55
C GLY A 47 5.10 -14.44 -12.40
N THR A 48 6.06 -13.65 -11.94
CA THR A 48 6.85 -13.91 -10.72
C THR A 48 6.86 -12.66 -9.85
N ALA A 49 7.25 -12.79 -8.59
CA ALA A 49 7.42 -11.65 -7.70
C ALA A 49 8.36 -10.58 -8.29
N GLU A 50 9.44 -10.99 -8.96
CA GLU A 50 10.39 -10.08 -9.60
C GLU A 50 9.76 -9.32 -10.76
N ILE A 51 9.00 -9.99 -11.62
CA ILE A 51 8.28 -9.35 -12.72
C ILE A 51 7.26 -8.36 -12.16
N ARG A 52 6.50 -8.79 -11.14
CA ARG A 52 5.46 -7.96 -10.54
C ARG A 52 6.02 -6.70 -9.88
N LEU A 53 7.20 -6.79 -9.25
CA LEU A 53 7.91 -5.62 -8.73
C LEU A 53 8.38 -4.66 -9.83
N GLN A 54 8.78 -5.18 -11.01
CA GLN A 54 9.13 -4.34 -12.16
C GLN A 54 7.90 -3.63 -12.72
N GLU A 55 6.80 -4.36 -12.92
CA GLU A 55 5.52 -3.80 -13.37
C GLU A 55 5.01 -2.72 -12.41
N ALA A 56 5.07 -3.00 -11.11
CA ALA A 56 4.71 -2.07 -10.04
C ALA A 56 5.57 -0.78 -10.07
N ALA A 57 6.88 -0.91 -10.30
CA ALA A 57 7.78 0.22 -10.42
C ALA A 57 7.48 1.08 -11.66
N GLU A 58 7.15 0.46 -12.80
CA GLU A 58 6.74 1.19 -14.01
C GLU A 58 5.38 1.87 -13.84
N ALA A 59 4.40 1.20 -13.21
CA ALA A 59 3.11 1.79 -12.89
C ALA A 59 3.25 3.03 -11.99
N ALA A 60 4.14 2.99 -10.99
CA ALA A 60 4.43 4.14 -10.13
C ALA A 60 4.98 5.34 -10.93
N LYS A 61 5.86 5.10 -11.92
CA LYS A 61 6.38 6.15 -12.80
C LYS A 61 5.29 6.74 -13.68
N ILE A 62 4.41 5.89 -14.24
CA ILE A 62 3.27 6.33 -15.07
C ILE A 62 2.32 7.21 -14.27
N LEU A 63 2.03 6.84 -13.02
CA LEU A 63 1.16 7.61 -12.14
C LEU A 63 1.81 8.89 -11.59
N GLY A 64 3.14 8.98 -11.60
CA GLY A 64 3.87 10.09 -10.99
C GLY A 64 3.94 10.01 -9.46
N ALA A 65 3.94 8.80 -8.89
CA ALA A 65 4.09 8.61 -7.45
C ALA A 65 5.46 9.10 -6.96
N ALA A 66 5.50 9.76 -5.81
CA ALA A 66 6.74 10.25 -5.20
C ALA A 66 7.67 9.09 -4.79
N PHE A 67 7.08 7.96 -4.39
CA PHE A 67 7.75 6.69 -4.20
C PHE A 67 6.74 5.54 -4.33
N ARG A 68 7.26 4.35 -4.60
CA ARG A 68 6.60 3.08 -4.34
C ARG A 68 7.55 2.17 -3.58
N THR A 69 7.05 1.50 -2.55
CA THR A 69 7.83 0.50 -1.82
C THR A 69 6.96 -0.70 -1.50
N THR A 70 7.59 -1.87 -1.43
CA THR A 70 6.93 -3.13 -1.15
C THR A 70 7.51 -3.69 0.14
N LEU A 71 6.65 -4.08 1.07
CA LEU A 71 7.07 -4.78 2.27
C LEU A 71 7.21 -6.27 1.98
N ASP A 72 7.88 -6.99 2.88
CA ASP A 72 7.99 -8.45 2.84
C ASP A 72 7.00 -9.02 3.88
N ILE A 73 5.70 -8.78 3.65
CA ILE A 73 4.61 -9.45 4.36
C ILE A 73 4.15 -10.62 3.49
N PRO A 74 4.06 -11.86 4.02
CA PRO A 74 3.71 -13.03 3.21
C PRO A 74 2.33 -12.92 2.56
N ASP A 75 2.27 -13.07 1.24
CA ASP A 75 1.03 -13.15 0.46
C ASP A 75 0.17 -14.34 0.94
N GLY A 76 -1.14 -14.13 1.15
CA GLY A 76 -2.13 -15.14 1.58
C GLY A 76 -2.03 -15.61 3.04
N PHE A 77 -0.82 -15.63 3.60
CA PHE A 77 -0.52 -16.30 4.87
C PHE A 77 -0.14 -15.34 6.01
N PHE A 78 -0.20 -14.03 5.78
CA PHE A 78 0.08 -13.07 6.85
C PHE A 78 -0.92 -13.18 8.01
N THR A 79 -0.43 -12.81 9.17
CA THR A 79 -1.20 -12.70 10.40
C THR A 79 -1.16 -11.28 10.92
N HIS A 80 -2.20 -10.89 11.63
CA HIS A 80 -2.29 -9.58 12.22
C HIS A 80 -1.45 -9.51 13.51
N THR A 81 -0.16 -9.26 13.34
CA THR A 81 0.83 -9.26 14.43
C THR A 81 1.55 -7.92 14.55
N PRO A 82 2.12 -7.61 15.73
CA PRO A 82 2.99 -6.45 15.91
C PRO A 82 4.11 -6.34 14.90
N GLU A 83 4.72 -7.45 14.55
CA GLU A 83 5.78 -7.47 13.54
C GLU A 83 5.30 -6.89 12.20
N ASN A 84 4.13 -7.29 11.73
CA ASN A 84 3.61 -6.88 10.42
C ASN A 84 3.08 -5.44 10.44
N TRP A 85 2.25 -5.05 11.41
CA TRP A 85 1.75 -3.67 11.43
C TRP A 85 2.86 -2.65 11.78
N LEU A 86 3.92 -3.04 12.52
CA LEU A 86 5.06 -2.15 12.76
C LEU A 86 5.83 -1.82 11.46
N LYS A 87 5.84 -2.72 10.47
CA LYS A 87 6.43 -2.41 9.15
C LYS A 87 5.65 -1.27 8.48
N ILE A 88 4.33 -1.28 8.55
CA ILE A 88 3.45 -0.22 8.03
C ILE A 88 3.64 1.08 8.81
N VAL A 89 3.64 1.01 10.15
CA VAL A 89 3.86 2.17 11.04
C VAL A 89 5.15 2.92 10.68
N ARG A 90 6.24 2.20 10.40
CA ARG A 90 7.52 2.81 10.00
C ARG A 90 7.39 3.63 8.72
N VAL A 91 6.65 3.13 7.73
CA VAL A 91 6.41 3.86 6.47
C VAL A 91 5.56 5.09 6.73
N ILE A 92 4.44 4.95 7.45
CA ILE A 92 3.55 6.06 7.81
C ILE A 92 4.34 7.16 8.54
N ARG A 93 5.17 6.80 9.53
CA ARG A 93 6.01 7.78 10.27
C ARG A 93 7.08 8.42 9.40
N ALA A 94 7.62 7.70 8.41
CA ALA A 94 8.64 8.24 7.50
C ALA A 94 8.09 9.22 6.47
N CYS A 95 6.84 9.02 6.01
CA CYS A 95 6.21 9.86 4.99
C CYS A 95 5.11 10.81 5.51
N ARG A 96 4.67 10.66 6.76
CA ARG A 96 3.74 11.55 7.49
C ARG A 96 2.57 12.03 6.61
N PRO A 97 1.77 11.11 6.03
CA PRO A 97 0.68 11.47 5.13
C PRO A 97 -0.46 12.15 5.90
N ASP A 98 -1.20 13.03 5.23
CA ASP A 98 -2.42 13.64 5.76
C ASP A 98 -3.64 12.72 5.51
N ILE A 99 -3.59 11.90 4.45
CA ILE A 99 -4.61 10.90 4.09
C ILE A 99 -3.95 9.54 3.86
N VAL A 100 -4.54 8.48 4.43
CA VAL A 100 -4.20 7.09 4.09
C VAL A 100 -5.38 6.44 3.38
N LEU A 101 -5.13 5.83 2.23
CA LEU A 101 -6.09 4.98 1.53
C LEU A 101 -5.71 3.52 1.80
N CYS A 102 -6.67 2.72 2.25
CA CYS A 102 -6.48 1.34 2.68
C CYS A 102 -7.29 0.38 1.80
N ASN A 103 -6.95 -0.91 1.85
CA ASN A 103 -7.82 -1.96 1.32
C ASN A 103 -9.21 -1.91 1.98
N ALA A 104 -10.23 -2.32 1.22
CA ALA A 104 -11.61 -2.34 1.70
C ALA A 104 -11.79 -3.31 2.87
N PRO A 105 -12.63 -2.99 3.87
CA PRO A 105 -12.83 -3.85 5.04
C PRO A 105 -13.57 -5.16 4.73
N ASP A 106 -14.27 -5.23 3.61
CA ASP A 106 -14.98 -6.42 3.13
C ASP A 106 -14.74 -6.57 1.62
N ASP A 107 -14.28 -7.76 1.21
CA ASP A 107 -13.96 -8.14 -0.16
C ASP A 107 -14.00 -9.67 -0.28
N ARG A 108 -14.27 -10.18 -1.49
CA ARG A 108 -14.16 -11.61 -1.79
C ARG A 108 -12.74 -12.15 -1.59
N HIS A 109 -11.72 -11.31 -1.71
CA HIS A 109 -10.33 -11.68 -1.44
C HIS A 109 -10.06 -11.47 0.05
N PRO A 110 -9.90 -12.55 0.86
CA PRO A 110 -9.72 -12.44 2.31
C PRO A 110 -8.51 -11.59 2.72
N ASP A 111 -7.49 -11.46 1.87
CA ASP A 111 -6.31 -10.64 2.11
C ASP A 111 -6.69 -9.16 2.23
N HIS A 112 -7.62 -8.65 1.42
CA HIS A 112 -7.98 -7.24 1.41
C HIS A 112 -8.64 -6.82 2.73
N GLY A 113 -9.63 -7.58 3.21
CA GLY A 113 -10.28 -7.29 4.49
C GLY A 113 -9.34 -7.43 5.69
N ARG A 114 -8.49 -8.48 5.68
CA ARG A 114 -7.48 -8.71 6.73
C ARG A 114 -6.42 -7.60 6.75
N SER A 115 -5.93 -7.17 5.59
CA SER A 115 -4.93 -6.11 5.47
C SER A 115 -5.53 -4.75 5.82
N GLY A 116 -6.75 -4.45 5.36
CA GLY A 116 -7.45 -3.20 5.69
C GLY A 116 -7.58 -2.99 7.20
N LYS A 117 -7.88 -4.05 7.98
CA LYS A 117 -7.86 -3.97 9.45
C LYS A 117 -6.48 -3.65 10.01
N MET A 118 -5.44 -4.30 9.48
CA MET A 118 -4.05 -4.10 9.90
C MET A 118 -3.53 -2.70 9.55
N GLU A 119 -3.92 -2.16 8.39
CA GLU A 119 -3.59 -0.81 7.91
C GLU A 119 -4.23 0.27 8.79
N VAL A 120 -5.51 0.10 9.14
CA VAL A 120 -6.21 1.00 10.07
C VAL A 120 -5.55 1.00 11.45
N ASP A 121 -5.21 -0.17 11.97
CA ASP A 121 -4.53 -0.28 13.27
C ASP A 121 -3.13 0.34 13.20
N ALA A 122 -2.39 0.14 12.11
CA ALA A 122 -1.11 0.80 11.88
C ALA A 122 -1.24 2.33 11.86
N CYS A 123 -2.32 2.88 11.30
CA CYS A 123 -2.57 4.33 11.34
C CYS A 123 -2.74 4.83 12.78
N PHE A 124 -3.48 4.09 13.63
CA PHE A 124 -3.62 4.42 15.05
C PHE A 124 -2.27 4.36 15.78
N TYR A 125 -1.55 3.24 15.66
CA TYR A 125 -0.27 3.04 16.34
C TYR A 125 0.83 4.00 15.86
N ALA A 126 0.76 4.47 14.61
CA ALA A 126 1.71 5.45 14.09
C ALA A 126 1.66 6.79 14.85
N GLY A 127 0.51 7.14 15.45
CA GLY A 127 0.31 8.35 16.25
C GLY A 127 0.62 8.23 17.74
N LEU A 128 0.95 7.03 18.24
CA LEU A 128 1.38 6.83 19.63
C LEU A 128 2.90 7.03 19.77
N GLU A 129 3.36 7.33 20.99
CA GLU A 129 4.80 7.51 21.32
C GLU A 129 5.55 6.17 21.40
#